data_AF-A0A2V1B7M7-F1
#
_entry.id   AF-A0A2V1B7M7-F1
#
_cell.length_a   1.000
_cell.length_b   1.000
_cell.length_c   1.000
_cell.angle_alpha   90.00
_cell.angle_beta   90.00
_cell.angle_gamma   90.00
#
_symmetry.space_group_name_H-M   'P 1'
#
loop_
_entity.id
_entity.type
_entity.pdbx_description
1 polymer ?
#
loop_
_entity_poly.entity_id
_entity_poly.type
_entity_poly.pdbx_seq_one_letter_code
_entity_poly.pdbx_strand_id
1 'polypeptide(L)'
;MIDAEICEVEALLAKWKQGKTNWYLVKWEGFLDGENMWVKKDGIDLELVKEFESTYQGNHLGVRLLKKRVRRGKVEYLVEWKGRPKRENSWEKEATISRERIIEFEAS
;
A
#
# COMPACT_ATOMS: atom_id res chain seq x y z
N MET A 1 23.71 1.20 19.36
CA MET A 1 23.88 1.02 17.90
C MET A 1 23.01 -0.17 17.56
N ILE A 2 21.89 0.06 16.91
CA ILE A 2 21.14 -1.01 16.24
C ILE A 2 21.64 -0.94 14.81
N ASP A 3 22.23 -2.02 14.32
CA ASP A 3 22.75 -2.09 12.96
C ASP A 3 21.59 -1.97 11.99
N ALA A 4 21.54 -0.86 11.26
CA ALA A 4 20.50 -0.50 10.30
C ALA A 4 20.52 -1.37 9.03
N GLU A 5 21.25 -2.48 9.02
CA GLU A 5 21.49 -3.33 7.84
C GLU A 5 20.58 -4.56 7.76
N ILE A 6 19.80 -4.91 8.80
CA ILE A 6 18.94 -6.11 8.78
C ILE A 6 17.61 -5.83 9.52
N CYS A 7 16.69 -5.11 8.90
CA CYS A 7 15.29 -5.10 9.35
C CYS A 7 14.53 -6.18 8.57
N GLU A 8 13.97 -7.18 9.27
CA GLU A 8 13.15 -8.22 8.64
C GLU A 8 11.78 -7.67 8.24
N VAL A 9 11.31 -8.09 7.05
CA VAL A 9 9.99 -7.71 6.56
C VAL A 9 8.94 -8.62 7.18
N GLU A 10 8.00 -8.04 7.93
CA GLU A 10 6.83 -8.74 8.47
C GLU A 10 5.77 -8.95 7.37
N ALA A 11 5.46 -7.89 6.61
CA ALA A 11 4.45 -7.96 5.55
C ALA A 11 4.59 -6.86 4.49
N LEU A 12 4.10 -7.14 3.29
CA LEU A 12 3.81 -6.13 2.28
C LEU A 12 2.33 -5.73 2.39
N LEU A 13 2.06 -4.48 2.78
CA LEU A 13 0.71 -4.02 3.11
C LEU A 13 -0.05 -3.42 1.92
N ALA A 14 0.68 -2.83 0.97
CA ALA A 14 0.12 -2.17 -0.20
C ALA A 14 1.14 -2.07 -1.32
N LYS A 15 0.66 -1.83 -2.53
CA LYS A 15 1.44 -1.56 -3.74
C LYS A 15 1.03 -0.23 -4.34
N TRP A 16 2.01 0.56 -4.74
CA TRP A 16 1.82 1.83 -5.42
C TRP A 16 2.63 1.89 -6.71
N LYS A 17 1.96 2.18 -7.82
CA LYS A 17 2.59 2.21 -9.15
C LYS A 17 2.75 3.64 -9.63
N GLN A 18 4.00 4.12 -9.66
CA GLN A 18 4.35 5.44 -10.17
C GLN A 18 5.15 5.28 -11.48
N GLY A 19 4.49 5.54 -12.61
CA GLY A 19 5.09 5.32 -13.93
C GLY A 19 5.41 3.84 -14.18
N LYS A 20 6.69 3.53 -14.38
CA LYS A 20 7.20 2.16 -14.57
C LYS A 20 7.60 1.48 -13.26
N THR A 21 7.62 2.21 -12.15
CA THR A 21 8.13 1.73 -10.87
C THR A 21 6.99 1.24 -9.98
N ASN A 22 7.17 0.06 -9.40
CA ASN A 22 6.33 -0.45 -8.32
C ASN A 22 7.04 -0.21 -6.99
N TRP A 23 6.32 0.39 -6.06
CA TRP A 23 6.68 0.56 -4.67
C TRP A 23 5.77 -0.32 -3.82
N TYR A 24 6.28 -0.82 -2.72
CA TYR A 24 5.52 -1.60 -1.75
C TYR A 24 5.63 -0.94 -0.39
N LEU A 25 4.51 -0.88 0.32
CA LEU A 25 4.47 -0.39 1.69
C LEU A 25 4.85 -1.54 2.61
N VAL A 26 6.05 -1.47 3.17
CA VAL A 26 6.64 -2.52 3.98
C VAL A 26 6.29 -2.29 5.44
N LYS A 27 5.83 -3.35 6.10
CA LYS A 27 5.72 -3.48 7.55
C LYS A 27 6.97 -4.22 8.05
N TRP A 28 7.65 -3.63 9.03
CA TRP A 28 8.86 -4.18 9.61
C TRP A 28 8.57 -4.95 10.89
N GLU A 29 9.18 -6.12 11.03
CA GLU A 29 9.02 -7.01 12.18
C GLU A 29 9.43 -6.30 13.48
N GLY A 30 8.53 -6.31 14.47
CA GLY A 30 8.78 -5.68 15.77
C GLY A 30 8.71 -4.14 15.81
N PHE A 31 8.39 -3.48 14.69
CA PHE A 31 8.23 -2.02 14.63
C PHE A 31 6.77 -1.60 14.61
N LEU A 32 6.49 -0.37 15.04
CA LEU A 32 5.14 0.20 14.97
C LEU A 32 4.78 0.56 13.52
N ASP A 33 3.48 0.68 13.24
CA ASP A 33 3.00 1.03 11.91
C ASP A 33 3.53 2.40 11.43
N GLY A 34 3.86 3.32 12.34
CA GLY A 34 4.48 4.61 11.99
C GLY A 34 5.84 4.49 11.30
N GLU A 35 6.50 3.33 11.42
CA GLU A 35 7.79 3.05 10.78
C GLU A 35 7.64 2.40 9.39
N ASN A 36 6.40 2.14 8.94
CA ASN A 36 6.16 1.55 7.62
C ASN A 36 6.75 2.45 6.53
N MET A 37 7.48 1.86 5.58
CA MET A 37 8.16 2.61 4.52
C MET A 37 7.81 2.12 3.12
N TRP A 38 7.83 3.04 2.16
CA TRP A 38 7.79 2.69 0.74
C TRP A 38 9.16 2.20 0.28
N VAL A 39 9.24 0.95 -0.14
CA VAL A 39 10.46 0.33 -0.67
C VAL A 39 10.22 -0.06 -2.14
N LYS A 40 11.22 0.17 -2.99
CA LYS A 40 11.17 -0.26 -4.39
C LYS A 40 11.21 -1.79 -4.46
N LYS A 41 10.64 -2.37 -5.52
CA LYS A 41 10.72 -3.81 -5.78
C LYS A 41 12.13 -4.38 -5.60
N ASP A 42 13.16 -3.70 -6.10
CA ASP A 42 14.55 -4.18 -6.09
C ASP A 42 15.19 -4.15 -4.69
N GLY A 43 14.57 -3.49 -3.71
CA GLY A 43 15.02 -3.43 -2.32
C GLY A 43 14.28 -4.40 -1.39
N ILE A 44 13.50 -5.32 -1.95
CA ILE A 44 12.70 -6.31 -1.21
C ILE A 44 13.06 -7.69 -1.74
N ASP A 45 13.04 -8.69 -0.87
CA ASP A 45 13.19 -10.08 -1.27
C ASP A 45 12.23 -10.44 -2.42
N LEU A 46 12.78 -11.05 -3.46
CA LEU A 46 12.04 -11.35 -4.69
C LEU A 46 10.91 -12.35 -4.45
N GLU A 47 11.10 -13.32 -3.56
CA GLU A 47 10.11 -14.36 -3.28
C GLU A 47 8.93 -13.77 -2.52
N LEU A 48 9.20 -12.90 -1.54
CA LEU A 48 8.16 -12.16 -0.83
C LEU A 48 7.31 -11.30 -1.78
N VAL A 49 7.94 -10.61 -2.73
CA VAL A 49 7.20 -9.82 -3.73
C VAL A 49 6.34 -10.73 -4.61
N LYS A 50 6.84 -11.89 -5.05
CA LYS A 50 6.06 -12.82 -5.87
C LYS A 50 4.86 -13.36 -5.11
N GLU A 51 5.04 -13.76 -3.85
CA GLU A 51 3.95 -14.28 -3.02
C GLU A 51 2.84 -13.23 -2.87
N PHE A 52 3.23 -11.99 -2.50
CA PHE A 52 2.30 -10.88 -2.43
C PHE A 52 1.58 -10.64 -3.78
N GLU A 53 2.32 -10.60 -4.89
CA GLU A 53 1.73 -10.35 -6.21
C GLU A 53 0.82 -11.48 -6.70
N SER A 54 1.08 -12.74 -6.31
CA SER A 54 0.28 -13.90 -6.70
C SER A 54 -1.14 -13.89 -6.10
N THR A 55 -1.29 -13.27 -4.93
CA THR A 55 -2.57 -13.16 -4.20
C THR A 55 -3.16 -11.76 -4.27
N TYR A 56 -2.49 -10.81 -4.92
CA TYR A 56 -2.88 -9.40 -4.95
C TYR A 56 -4.18 -9.16 -5.73
N GLN A 57 -5.26 -8.84 -5.00
CA GLN A 57 -6.57 -8.46 -5.57
C GLN A 57 -6.88 -6.95 -5.43
N GLY A 58 -5.84 -6.14 -5.20
CA GLY A 58 -5.96 -4.72 -4.89
C GLY A 58 -5.57 -4.40 -3.45
N ASN A 59 -5.27 -3.13 -3.18
CA ASN A 59 -4.87 -2.68 -1.85
C ASN A 59 -6.01 -2.83 -0.85
N HIS A 60 -5.76 -3.50 0.28
CA HIS A 60 -6.75 -3.75 1.32
C HIS A 60 -6.25 -3.40 2.73
N LEU A 61 -5.14 -4.02 3.19
CA LEU A 61 -4.65 -3.91 4.57
C LEU A 61 -3.85 -2.62 4.84
N GLY A 62 -3.09 -2.15 3.84
CA GLY A 62 -2.28 -0.94 3.95
C GLY A 62 -3.00 0.36 3.63
N VAL A 63 -4.33 0.34 3.47
CA VAL A 63 -5.10 1.49 2.99
C VAL A 63 -6.34 1.76 3.82
N ARG A 64 -6.62 3.05 4.00
CA ARG A 64 -7.91 3.56 4.45
C ARG A 64 -8.47 4.51 3.40
N LEU A 65 -9.70 4.27 2.94
CA LEU A 65 -10.34 5.16 1.97
C LEU A 65 -10.97 6.35 2.70
N LEU A 66 -10.75 7.54 2.19
CA LEU A 66 -11.18 8.80 2.80
C LEU A 66 -12.30 9.49 2.02
N LYS A 67 -12.22 9.43 0.69
CA LYS A 67 -13.14 10.12 -0.22
C LYS A 67 -13.22 9.34 -1.53
N LYS A 68 -14.32 9.57 -2.26
CA LYS A 68 -14.53 9.10 -3.63
C LYS A 68 -14.66 10.30 -4.56
N ARG A 69 -14.22 10.16 -5.81
CA ARG A 69 -14.53 11.10 -6.89
C ARG A 69 -14.66 10.38 -8.23
N VAL A 70 -15.29 11.05 -9.19
CA VAL A 70 -15.25 10.66 -10.59
C VAL A 70 -14.41 11.68 -11.36
N ARG A 71 -13.33 11.23 -12.00
CA ARG A 71 -12.44 12.07 -12.81
C ARG A 71 -12.32 11.49 -14.21
N ARG A 72 -12.73 12.26 -15.23
CA ARG A 72 -12.73 11.82 -16.65
C ARG A 72 -13.47 10.48 -16.84
N GLY A 73 -14.63 10.34 -16.18
CA GLY A 73 -15.47 9.14 -16.25
C GLY A 73 -14.92 7.92 -15.50
N LYS A 74 -13.84 8.06 -14.70
CA LYS A 74 -13.25 6.98 -13.92
C LYS A 74 -13.39 7.26 -12.42
N VAL A 75 -13.74 6.22 -11.66
CA VAL A 75 -13.82 6.30 -10.20
C VAL A 75 -12.40 6.27 -9.62
N GLU A 76 -12.15 7.17 -8.68
CA GLU A 76 -10.92 7.25 -7.89
C GLU A 76 -11.27 7.42 -6.42
N TYR A 77 -10.43 6.86 -5.54
CA TYR A 77 -10.54 6.97 -4.10
C TYR A 77 -9.33 7.70 -3.52
N LEU A 78 -9.55 8.62 -2.60
CA LEU A 78 -8.48 9.24 -1.82
C LEU A 78 -8.05 8.25 -0.75
N VAL A 79 -6.83 7.77 -0.85
CA VAL A 79 -6.23 6.76 0.04
C VAL A 79 -5.35 7.45 1.07
N GLU A 80 -5.53 7.08 2.33
CA GLU A 80 -4.51 7.21 3.36
C GLU A 80 -3.76 5.89 3.50
N TRP A 81 -2.43 5.98 3.48
CA TRP A 81 -1.55 4.82 3.56
C TRP A 81 -1.16 4.54 5.01
N LYS A 82 -1.29 3.29 5.43
CA LYS A 82 -1.11 2.88 6.82
C LYS A 82 0.29 3.27 7.34
N GLY A 83 0.32 4.13 8.36
CA GLY A 83 1.58 4.58 8.96
C GLY A 83 2.30 5.71 8.23
N ARG A 84 1.74 6.22 7.12
CA ARG A 84 2.35 7.28 6.32
C ARG A 84 1.75 8.64 6.63
N PRO A 85 2.51 9.73 6.48
CA PRO A 85 2.01 11.07 6.75
C PRO A 85 0.93 11.47 5.74
N LYS A 86 -0.08 12.23 6.19
CA LYS A 86 -1.22 12.68 5.35
C LYS A 86 -0.85 13.37 4.04
N ARG A 87 0.35 13.96 3.94
CA ARG A 87 0.89 14.56 2.71
C ARG A 87 1.12 13.53 1.59
N GLU A 88 1.24 12.25 1.93
CA GLU A 88 1.38 11.14 0.99
C GLU A 88 0.04 10.56 0.55
N ASN A 89 -1.08 11.05 1.10
CA ASN A 89 -2.40 10.62 0.65
C ASN A 89 -2.56 10.93 -0.85
N SER A 90 -3.07 9.95 -1.60
CA SER A 90 -3.14 10.04 -3.05
C SER A 90 -4.48 9.56 -3.58
N TRP A 91 -4.84 10.03 -4.77
CA TRP A 91 -6.02 9.55 -5.48
C TRP A 91 -5.64 8.33 -6.30
N GLU A 92 -6.17 7.18 -5.89
CA GLU A 92 -5.91 5.89 -6.52
C GLU A 92 -7.11 5.44 -7.34
N LYS A 93 -6.85 4.72 -8.44
CA LYS A 93 -7.91 4.22 -9.31
C LYS A 93 -8.66 3.09 -8.60
N GLU A 94 -9.95 2.95 -8.86
CA GLU A 94 -10.77 1.85 -8.34
C GLU A 94 -10.10 0.47 -8.52
N ALA A 95 -9.55 0.19 -9.70
CA ALA A 95 -8.88 -1.08 -10.01
C ALA A 95 -7.59 -1.37 -9.19
N THR A 96 -7.13 -0.42 -8.36
CA THR A 96 -5.96 -0.60 -7.49
C THR A 96 -6.34 -0.86 -6.03
N ILE A 97 -7.63 -0.80 -5.71
CA ILE A 97 -8.17 -1.04 -4.36
C ILE A 97 -8.95 -2.35 -4.40
N SER A 98 -8.87 -3.15 -3.33
CA SER A 98 -9.64 -4.40 -3.27
C SER A 98 -11.14 -4.11 -3.22
N ARG A 99 -11.94 -5.03 -3.75
CA ARG A 99 -13.40 -4.91 -3.78
C ARG A 99 -13.98 -4.82 -2.37
N GLU A 100 -13.46 -5.60 -1.44
CA GLU A 100 -13.87 -5.68 -0.04
C GLU A 100 -13.65 -4.32 0.64
N ARG A 101 -12.49 -3.70 0.43
CA ARG A 101 -12.18 -2.38 0.99
C ARG A 101 -13.10 -1.29 0.43
N ILE A 102 -13.46 -1.37 -0.85
CA ILE A 102 -14.43 -0.46 -1.46
C ILE A 102 -15.82 -0.65 -0.82
N ILE A 103 -16.28 -1.90 -0.68
CA ILE A 103 -17.59 -2.20 -0.07
C ILE A 103 -17.67 -1.64 1.35
N GLU A 104 -16.63 -1.84 2.17
CA GLU A 104 -16.57 -1.32 3.53
C GLU A 104 -16.66 0.22 3.58
N PHE A 105 -15.99 0.89 2.64
CA PHE A 105 -16.04 2.35 2.55
C PHE A 105 -17.42 2.87 2.13
N GLU A 106 -18.07 2.24 1.15
CA GLU A 106 -19.40 2.68 0.67
C GLU A 106 -20.54 2.33 1.65
N ALA A 107 -20.30 1.40 2.58
CA ALA A 107 -21.25 1.03 3.62
C ALA A 107 -21.18 1.94 4.87
N SER A 108 -20.19 2.84 4.96
CA SER A 108 -19.96 3.78 6.06
C SER A 108 -20.65 5.12 5.81
#